data_AF-A0A1F3J0L8-F1
#
_entry.id   AF-A0A1F3J0L8-F1
#
_cell.length_a   1.000
_cell.length_b   1.000
_cell.length_c   1.000
_cell.angle_alpha   90.00
_cell.angle_beta   90.00
_cell.angle_gamma   90.00
#
_symmetry.space_group_name_H-M   'P 1'
#
loop_
_entity.id
_entity.type
_entity.pdbx_description
1 polymer ?
#
loop_
_entity_poly.entity_id
_entity_poly.type
_entity_poly.pdbx_seq_one_letter_code
_entity_poly.pdbx_strand_id
1 'polypeptide(L)'
;MRTGILLFLLLPALAIAQKEVQMPDYPSYQQVMTKFLTDYDIMNLAYPEEFRLTKNPDGWHAVLWNYEKEDATKNEIFWSRSKNKYVEVPFKPAAVKEITPDEQAVINDNMNITYDDMSPYNFYRGWYKDVINEFGEQKNLSDTMLNALARAYANHASNLLGDQFGLSVKSEIFSLSVGQNVLSEDQLKAFRLWHDKSLETYKILLAKNPAFATFIGDALNIYSNEVMAGYLYLLFYSNETEARKELRPGLYDDFILKTARNYLNSCDKNAILFTSGDNDTYPLLYVQAFEKFRTDVTIVNMSLLGIPRYISHLFEKYSTQPAVEFSIARDYWNNSSNGYYYILSETDSMNAITALNMTVTDDLSNEGRDYALYPARHTVLKFNNKDSISIFPRENYIYLNHFAMLDIIASNIPKRPVYFTITSQVPMIPTDYLLVDGMAYKVVPYRTNDLADNFYSGGVDPERLLEKLKNDFQMPDLTKLPVAGEHHQLFSYSYRMIMYQAFVEFVKKSDTAHAMEMLDMSEQFFPYRIFHANASAIPIVQYLYKLGEHSRADKISFEIISGIIKEYPVENSSASDIQMGYSMLAYLEKLITENSTDLKLHQLIKEKTELYRSKAK
;
A
#
# COMPACT_ATOMS: atom_id res chain seq x y z
N MET A 1 5.45 61.92 57.83
CA MET A 1 4.33 61.39 57.02
C MET A 1 4.46 61.92 55.59
N ARG A 2 4.99 61.11 54.68
CA ARG A 2 4.79 61.20 53.22
C ARG A 2 5.09 59.81 52.66
N THR A 3 4.01 59.10 52.36
CA THR A 3 3.96 57.81 51.68
C THR A 3 4.31 58.03 50.20
N GLY A 4 5.36 57.37 49.72
CA GLY A 4 5.70 57.27 48.29
C GLY A 4 5.54 55.81 47.86
N ILE A 5 4.44 55.52 47.16
CA ILE A 5 4.17 54.22 46.54
C ILE A 5 4.93 54.19 45.21
N LEU A 6 5.91 53.28 45.09
CA LEU A 6 6.53 52.95 43.80
C LEU A 6 5.59 52.01 43.03
N LEU A 7 5.00 52.52 41.95
CA LEU A 7 4.29 51.74 40.95
C LEU A 7 5.33 50.99 40.08
N PHE A 8 5.36 49.65 40.18
CA PHE A 8 6.00 48.82 39.16
C PHE A 8 5.07 48.74 37.94
N LEU A 9 5.46 49.41 36.85
CA LEU A 9 4.84 49.25 35.54
C LEU A 9 5.29 47.89 34.94
N LEU A 10 4.43 46.88 35.04
CA LEU A 10 4.48 45.69 34.19
C LEU A 10 4.04 46.08 32.78
N LEU A 11 4.99 46.21 31.86
CA LEU A 11 4.72 46.22 30.43
C LEU A 11 4.36 44.79 29.98
N PRO A 12 3.17 44.52 29.44
CA PRO A 12 2.90 43.24 28.81
C PRO A 12 3.61 43.21 27.46
N ALA A 13 4.59 42.32 27.31
CA ALA A 13 5.10 41.94 26.01
C ALA A 13 3.99 41.17 25.28
N LEU A 14 3.17 41.87 24.50
CA LEU A 14 2.29 41.28 23.50
C LEU A 14 3.18 40.67 22.40
N ALA A 15 3.61 39.43 22.60
CA ALA A 15 4.06 38.60 21.49
C ALA A 15 2.84 38.37 20.59
N ILE A 16 2.75 39.10 19.48
CA ILE A 16 1.78 38.82 18.43
C ILE A 16 2.19 37.48 17.83
N ALA A 17 1.57 36.39 18.30
CA ALA A 17 1.72 35.09 17.67
C ALA A 17 1.28 35.24 16.21
N GLN A 18 2.20 34.96 15.27
CA GLN A 18 1.85 34.95 13.84
C GLN A 18 0.72 33.94 13.65
N LYS A 19 -0.36 34.36 12.95
CA LYS A 19 -1.48 33.48 12.64
C LYS A 19 -0.97 32.26 11.88
N GLU A 20 -1.39 31.08 12.29
CA GLU A 20 -1.02 29.83 11.63
C GLU A 20 -1.51 29.83 10.18
N VAL A 21 -0.64 29.46 9.26
CA VAL A 21 -0.94 29.38 7.83
C VAL A 21 -1.70 28.09 7.56
N GLN A 22 -2.94 28.23 7.09
CA GLN A 22 -3.82 27.14 6.74
C GLN A 22 -3.79 26.84 5.25
N MET A 23 -4.39 25.71 4.86
CA MET A 23 -4.71 25.42 3.46
C MET A 23 -5.49 26.60 2.84
N PRO A 24 -5.19 26.97 1.59
CA PRO A 24 -5.96 28.00 0.87
C PRO A 24 -7.44 27.63 0.79
N ASP A 25 -8.31 28.64 0.91
CA ASP A 25 -9.76 28.48 0.78
C ASP A 25 -10.17 28.26 -0.69
N TYR A 26 -10.48 27.00 -1.01
CA TYR A 26 -10.90 26.52 -2.33
C TYR A 26 -12.16 25.68 -2.16
N PRO A 27 -13.10 25.67 -3.12
CA PRO A 27 -14.11 24.62 -3.18
C PRO A 27 -13.41 23.26 -3.30
N SER A 28 -14.00 22.23 -2.69
CA SER A 28 -13.43 20.88 -2.75
C SER A 28 -13.50 20.30 -4.17
N TYR A 29 -12.65 19.32 -4.46
CA TYR A 29 -12.66 18.57 -5.72
C TYR A 29 -14.07 18.09 -6.08
N GLN A 30 -14.79 17.50 -5.11
CA GLN A 30 -16.17 17.06 -5.31
C GLN A 30 -17.10 18.21 -5.73
N GLN A 31 -17.01 19.36 -5.07
CA GLN A 31 -17.84 20.52 -5.39
C GLN A 31 -17.57 21.03 -6.81
N VAL A 32 -16.28 21.10 -7.20
CA VAL A 32 -15.88 21.58 -8.52
C VAL A 32 -16.25 20.57 -9.60
N MET A 33 -15.98 19.28 -9.39
CA MET A 33 -16.33 18.22 -10.35
C MET A 33 -17.83 18.12 -10.55
N THR A 34 -18.62 18.13 -9.47
CA THR A 34 -20.09 18.16 -9.54
C THR A 34 -20.57 19.38 -10.32
N LYS A 35 -20.02 20.56 -10.03
CA LYS A 35 -20.41 21.79 -10.72
C LYS A 35 -20.07 21.72 -12.21
N PHE A 36 -18.91 21.18 -12.55
CA PHE A 36 -18.46 21.05 -13.93
C PHE A 36 -19.37 20.10 -14.73
N LEU A 37 -19.61 18.89 -14.21
CA LEU A 37 -20.44 17.88 -14.86
C LEU A 37 -21.92 18.29 -14.97
N THR A 38 -22.39 19.16 -14.07
CA THR A 38 -23.74 19.75 -14.19
C THR A 38 -23.84 20.75 -15.36
N ASP A 39 -22.74 21.44 -15.69
CA ASP A 39 -22.72 22.51 -16.68
C ASP A 39 -22.26 22.04 -18.06
N TYR A 40 -21.36 21.06 -18.13
CA TYR A 40 -20.63 20.67 -19.34
C TYR A 40 -20.59 19.15 -19.55
N ASP A 41 -20.58 18.74 -20.81
CA ASP A 41 -20.49 17.35 -21.26
C ASP A 41 -19.04 17.00 -21.62
N ILE A 42 -18.50 15.97 -20.96
CA ILE A 42 -17.16 15.39 -21.21
C ILE A 42 -17.19 13.88 -21.46
N MET A 43 -18.37 13.26 -21.47
CA MET A 43 -18.47 11.80 -21.49
C MET A 43 -18.24 11.18 -22.88
N ASN A 44 -18.12 12.02 -23.92
CA ASN A 44 -17.82 11.59 -25.29
C ASN A 44 -16.38 11.94 -25.73
N LEU A 45 -15.46 12.16 -24.78
CA LEU A 45 -14.04 12.33 -25.11
C LEU A 45 -13.48 11.00 -25.63
N ALA A 46 -12.92 11.02 -26.83
CA ALA A 46 -12.22 9.88 -27.41
C ALA A 46 -10.73 9.99 -27.08
N TYR A 47 -10.07 8.83 -26.95
CA TYR A 47 -8.61 8.77 -26.98
C TYR A 47 -8.07 9.59 -28.18
N PRO A 48 -7.00 10.38 -27.99
CA PRO A 48 -6.08 10.43 -26.84
C PRO A 48 -6.40 11.49 -25.78
N GLU A 49 -7.61 12.06 -25.76
CA GLU A 49 -7.97 13.12 -24.81
C GLU A 49 -8.65 12.59 -23.55
N GLU A 50 -8.30 13.17 -22.41
CA GLU A 50 -8.94 12.92 -21.12
C GLU A 50 -9.19 14.24 -20.39
N PHE A 51 -10.35 14.34 -19.76
CA PHE A 51 -10.68 15.46 -18.90
C PHE A 51 -10.07 15.29 -17.50
N ARG A 52 -9.49 16.37 -16.97
CA ARG A 52 -8.97 16.43 -15.61
C ARG A 52 -9.28 17.78 -14.98
N LEU A 53 -9.45 17.79 -13.66
CA LEU A 53 -9.40 19.01 -12.87
C LEU A 53 -8.02 19.18 -12.25
N THR A 54 -7.47 20.39 -12.32
CA THR A 54 -6.21 20.71 -11.66
C THR A 54 -6.37 21.88 -10.69
N LYS A 55 -5.74 21.78 -9.52
CA LYS A 55 -5.85 22.79 -8.45
C LYS A 55 -4.60 23.66 -8.47
N ASN A 56 -4.69 24.84 -9.08
CA ASN A 56 -3.58 25.74 -9.34
C ASN A 56 -3.60 26.96 -8.37
N PRO A 57 -2.52 27.77 -8.29
CA PRO A 57 -2.47 28.93 -7.40
C PRO A 57 -3.54 30.01 -7.65
N ASP A 58 -4.00 30.14 -8.89
CA ASP A 58 -4.99 31.10 -9.37
C ASP A 58 -6.43 30.54 -9.40
N GLY A 59 -6.60 29.22 -9.25
CA GLY A 59 -7.92 28.61 -9.24
C GLY A 59 -7.96 27.12 -9.57
N TRP A 60 -9.18 26.60 -9.76
CA TRP A 60 -9.38 25.27 -10.34
C TRP A 60 -9.48 25.38 -11.86
N HIS A 61 -8.75 24.52 -12.56
CA HIS A 61 -8.72 24.48 -14.01
C HIS A 61 -9.43 23.25 -14.54
N ALA A 62 -10.17 23.45 -15.62
CA ALA A 62 -10.71 22.40 -16.48
C ALA A 62 -9.69 22.13 -17.60
N VAL A 63 -9.12 20.93 -17.60
CA VAL A 63 -8.01 20.55 -18.48
C VAL A 63 -8.44 19.41 -19.40
N LEU A 64 -8.17 19.54 -20.70
CA LEU A 64 -8.12 18.41 -21.63
C LEU A 64 -6.66 18.02 -21.81
N TRP A 65 -6.30 16.89 -21.23
CA TRP A 65 -4.98 16.30 -21.33
C TRP A 65 -4.91 15.40 -22.56
N ASN A 66 -3.85 15.53 -23.36
CA ASN A 66 -3.62 14.66 -24.51
C ASN A 66 -2.45 13.72 -24.20
N TYR A 67 -2.74 12.42 -24.19
CA TYR A 67 -1.78 11.39 -23.83
C TYR A 67 -0.62 11.25 -24.83
N GLU A 68 -0.87 11.41 -26.12
CA GLU A 68 0.16 11.30 -27.16
C GLU A 68 1.14 12.48 -27.14
N LYS A 69 0.61 13.68 -26.85
CA LYS A 69 1.42 14.91 -26.73
C LYS A 69 2.07 15.05 -25.36
N GLU A 70 1.61 14.28 -24.38
CA GLU A 70 1.90 14.47 -22.96
C GLU A 70 1.76 15.93 -22.51
N ASP A 71 0.71 16.61 -22.99
CA ASP A 71 0.45 18.02 -22.68
C ASP A 71 -1.04 18.34 -22.74
N ALA A 72 -1.44 19.46 -22.15
CA ALA A 72 -2.81 19.95 -22.22
C ALA A 72 -3.11 20.53 -23.61
N THR A 73 -4.13 20.02 -24.29
CA THR A 73 -4.69 20.67 -25.49
C THR A 73 -5.58 21.85 -25.13
N LYS A 74 -6.07 21.87 -23.89
CA LYS A 74 -6.87 22.94 -23.33
C LYS A 74 -6.68 23.03 -21.82
N ASN A 75 -6.59 24.25 -21.31
CA ASN A 75 -6.41 24.52 -19.89
C ASN A 75 -7.08 25.85 -19.53
N GLU A 76 -8.22 25.79 -18.84
CA GLU A 76 -9.09 26.95 -18.62
C GLU A 76 -9.46 27.08 -17.15
N ILE A 77 -9.36 28.29 -16.59
CA ILE A 77 -9.76 28.55 -15.20
C ILE A 77 -11.28 28.41 -15.09
N PHE A 78 -11.74 27.34 -14.42
CA PHE A 78 -13.16 27.08 -14.18
C PHE A 78 -13.66 27.69 -12.87
N TRP A 79 -12.83 27.77 -11.85
CA TRP A 79 -13.08 28.55 -10.64
C TRP A 79 -11.89 29.45 -10.35
N SER A 80 -12.11 30.76 -10.21
CA SER A 80 -11.04 31.74 -10.01
C SER A 80 -10.91 32.11 -8.53
N ARG A 81 -9.72 31.92 -7.95
CA ARG A 81 -9.42 32.27 -6.55
C ARG A 81 -9.56 33.77 -6.31
N SER A 82 -9.02 34.59 -7.20
CA SER A 82 -9.06 36.06 -7.05
C SER A 82 -10.48 36.63 -7.14
N LYS A 83 -11.38 35.98 -7.87
CA LYS A 83 -12.78 36.39 -8.03
C LYS A 83 -13.73 35.65 -7.08
N ASN A 84 -13.25 34.60 -6.40
CA ASN A 84 -14.01 33.66 -5.60
C ASN A 84 -15.32 33.20 -6.28
N LYS A 85 -15.22 32.79 -7.55
CA LYS A 85 -16.39 32.34 -8.33
C LYS A 85 -16.02 31.46 -9.50
N TYR A 86 -16.99 30.66 -9.93
CA TYR A 86 -16.94 29.92 -11.18
C TYR A 86 -16.94 30.88 -12.40
N VAL A 87 -16.24 30.49 -13.45
CA VAL A 87 -16.11 31.21 -14.71
C VAL A 87 -16.58 30.28 -15.83
N GLU A 88 -17.23 30.85 -16.83
CA GLU A 88 -17.62 30.10 -18.02
C GLU A 88 -16.38 29.68 -18.80
N VAL A 89 -16.33 28.41 -19.19
CA VAL A 89 -15.21 27.81 -19.93
C VAL A 89 -15.72 27.28 -21.26
N PRO A 90 -14.91 27.26 -22.33
CA PRO A 90 -15.39 26.96 -23.68
C PRO A 90 -15.63 25.45 -23.93
N PHE A 91 -16.19 24.73 -22.97
CA PHE A 91 -16.55 23.31 -23.10
C PHE A 91 -17.98 23.16 -23.63
N LYS A 92 -18.30 21.99 -24.19
CA LYS A 92 -19.65 21.71 -24.70
C LYS A 92 -20.62 21.72 -23.52
N PRO A 93 -21.69 22.55 -23.54
CA PRO A 93 -22.68 22.55 -22.46
C PRO A 93 -23.39 21.19 -22.34
N ALA A 94 -23.69 20.78 -21.11
CA ALA A 94 -24.46 19.58 -20.83
C ALA A 94 -25.90 19.73 -21.36
N ALA A 95 -26.40 18.71 -22.07
CA ALA A 95 -27.76 18.70 -22.60
C ALA A 95 -28.81 18.41 -21.50
N VAL A 96 -28.40 17.70 -20.44
CA VAL A 96 -29.21 17.29 -19.28
C VAL A 96 -28.46 17.70 -18.02
N LYS A 97 -29.17 18.18 -16.99
CA LYS A 97 -28.58 18.68 -15.74
C LYS A 97 -28.53 17.63 -14.62
N GLU A 98 -28.81 16.37 -14.95
CA GLU A 98 -28.82 15.28 -13.98
C GLU A 98 -27.51 14.50 -14.10
N ILE A 99 -26.82 14.35 -12.96
CA ILE A 99 -25.60 13.55 -12.85
C ILE A 99 -25.96 12.07 -13.02
N THR A 100 -25.30 11.42 -13.96
CA THR A 100 -25.41 9.98 -14.21
C THR A 100 -24.65 9.16 -13.16
N PRO A 101 -24.94 7.86 -13.01
CA PRO A 101 -24.18 6.99 -12.11
C PRO A 101 -22.67 6.94 -12.43
N ASP A 102 -22.29 6.98 -13.71
CA ASP A 102 -20.88 6.97 -14.14
C ASP A 102 -20.17 8.28 -13.74
N GLU A 103 -20.84 9.41 -13.94
CA GLU A 103 -20.36 10.73 -13.47
C GLU A 103 -20.27 10.79 -11.95
N GLN A 104 -21.21 10.17 -11.23
CA GLN A 104 -21.17 10.08 -9.78
C GLN A 104 -19.95 9.28 -9.28
N ALA A 105 -19.52 8.25 -10.02
CA ALA A 105 -18.29 7.52 -9.71
C ALA A 105 -17.04 8.40 -9.89
N VAL A 106 -16.99 9.24 -10.93
CA VAL A 106 -15.89 10.22 -11.15
C VAL A 106 -15.84 11.28 -10.04
N ILE A 107 -17.01 11.76 -9.60
CA ILE A 107 -17.12 12.70 -8.46
C ILE A 107 -16.60 12.06 -7.17
N ASN A 108 -16.87 10.76 -6.97
CA ASN A 108 -16.51 10.02 -5.77
C ASN A 108 -15.14 9.33 -5.86
N ASP A 109 -14.23 9.84 -6.69
CA ASP A 109 -12.84 9.36 -6.74
C ASP A 109 -12.13 9.65 -5.41
N ASN A 110 -12.09 8.64 -4.55
CA ASN A 110 -11.49 8.71 -3.22
C ASN A 110 -10.03 9.16 -3.23
N MET A 111 -9.26 8.81 -4.28
CA MET A 111 -7.86 9.24 -4.36
C MET A 111 -7.77 10.74 -4.61
N ASN A 112 -8.50 11.26 -5.59
CA ASN A 112 -8.47 12.70 -5.88
C ASN A 112 -8.99 13.53 -4.70
N ILE A 113 -10.02 13.05 -4.01
CA ILE A 113 -10.54 13.68 -2.79
C ILE A 113 -9.46 13.73 -1.70
N THR A 114 -8.85 12.58 -1.41
CA THR A 114 -7.80 12.49 -0.38
C THR A 114 -6.62 13.41 -0.71
N TYR A 115 -6.21 13.47 -1.97
CA TYR A 115 -5.11 14.32 -2.38
C TYR A 115 -5.42 15.82 -2.39
N ASP A 116 -6.68 16.20 -2.66
CA ASP A 116 -7.17 17.58 -2.57
C ASP A 116 -7.11 18.10 -1.12
N ASP A 117 -7.53 17.28 -0.16
CA ASP A 117 -7.52 17.60 1.26
C ASP A 117 -6.09 17.75 1.84
N MET A 118 -5.12 17.09 1.20
CA MET A 118 -3.73 17.01 1.68
C MET A 118 -2.76 17.95 0.97
N SER A 119 -3.18 18.69 -0.07
CA SER A 119 -2.28 19.56 -0.84
C SER A 119 -2.95 20.86 -1.28
N PRO A 120 -2.27 22.02 -1.14
CA PRO A 120 -2.82 23.30 -1.58
C PRO A 120 -2.96 23.34 -3.11
N TYR A 121 -2.01 22.72 -3.83
CA TYR A 121 -2.01 22.57 -5.29
C TYR A 121 -1.70 21.13 -5.69
N ASN A 122 -2.33 20.63 -6.75
CA ASN A 122 -2.09 19.27 -7.22
C ASN A 122 -2.67 19.01 -8.64
N PHE A 123 -2.33 17.85 -9.20
CA PHE A 123 -2.87 17.27 -10.44
C PHE A 123 -2.35 17.85 -11.76
N TYR A 124 -1.26 18.63 -11.74
CA TYR A 124 -0.60 19.15 -12.95
C TYR A 124 0.92 19.06 -12.87
N ARG A 125 1.59 19.07 -14.03
CA ARG A 125 3.06 19.05 -14.09
C ARG A 125 3.65 20.27 -13.39
N GLY A 126 4.56 20.04 -12.45
CA GLY A 126 5.24 21.11 -11.72
C GLY A 126 4.50 21.67 -10.50
N TRP A 127 3.35 21.10 -10.09
CA TRP A 127 2.58 21.58 -8.94
C TRP A 127 3.40 21.79 -7.66
N TYR A 128 4.37 20.91 -7.42
CA TYR A 128 5.24 20.94 -6.26
C TYR A 128 6.08 22.23 -6.21
N LYS A 129 6.43 22.80 -7.37
CA LYS A 129 7.18 24.05 -7.45
C LYS A 129 6.35 25.22 -6.97
N ASP A 130 5.07 25.26 -7.32
CA ASP A 130 4.18 26.34 -6.89
C ASP A 130 3.88 26.27 -5.39
N VAL A 131 3.78 25.06 -4.84
CA VAL A 131 3.70 24.88 -3.37
C VAL A 131 4.97 25.39 -2.69
N ILE A 132 6.15 25.04 -3.21
CA ILE A 132 7.44 25.50 -2.68
C ILE A 132 7.56 27.02 -2.80
N ASN A 133 7.17 27.60 -3.94
CA ASN A 133 7.28 29.03 -4.18
C ASN A 133 6.35 29.85 -3.26
N GLU A 134 5.11 29.42 -3.05
CA GLU A 134 4.16 30.16 -2.21
C GLU A 134 4.42 29.93 -0.71
N PHE A 135 4.78 28.70 -0.30
CA PHE A 135 4.80 28.30 1.11
C PHE A 135 6.19 27.98 1.68
N GLY A 136 7.22 27.82 0.84
CA GLY A 136 8.55 27.37 1.27
C GLY A 136 9.30 28.30 2.23
N GLU A 137 8.98 29.60 2.21
CA GLU A 137 9.54 30.60 3.13
C GLU A 137 8.59 30.97 4.28
N GLN A 138 7.37 30.45 4.29
CA GLN A 138 6.37 30.77 5.30
C GLN A 138 6.70 30.07 6.63
N LYS A 139 6.44 30.78 7.73
CA LYS A 139 6.60 30.27 9.10
C LYS A 139 5.24 29.95 9.68
N ASN A 140 5.23 29.07 10.69
CA ASN A 140 4.02 28.68 11.42
C ASN A 140 2.93 28.07 10.52
N LEU A 141 3.31 27.07 9.72
CA LEU A 141 2.40 26.28 8.90
C LEU A 141 1.58 25.32 9.76
N SER A 142 0.31 25.09 9.38
CA SER A 142 -0.52 24.02 9.96
C SER A 142 0.07 22.64 9.66
N ASP A 143 -0.42 21.61 10.35
CA ASP A 143 0.11 20.24 10.21
C ASP A 143 -0.07 19.71 8.78
N THR A 144 -1.24 19.95 8.18
CA THR A 144 -1.53 19.64 6.78
C THR A 144 -0.61 20.39 5.81
N MET A 145 -0.35 21.68 6.06
CA MET A 145 0.55 22.48 5.21
C MET A 145 2.02 22.03 5.32
N LEU A 146 2.47 21.63 6.52
CA LEU A 146 3.81 21.03 6.69
C LEU A 146 3.91 19.72 5.91
N ASN A 147 2.92 18.85 6.00
CA ASN A 147 2.86 17.63 5.21
C ASN A 147 2.88 17.93 3.70
N ALA A 148 2.06 18.87 3.24
CA ALA A 148 2.00 19.26 1.84
C ALA A 148 3.34 19.81 1.32
N LEU A 149 3.99 20.68 2.09
CA LEU A 149 5.28 21.26 1.73
C LEU A 149 6.39 20.19 1.72
N ALA A 150 6.41 19.28 2.69
CA ALA A 150 7.35 18.16 2.72
C ALA A 150 7.17 17.25 1.49
N ARG A 151 5.92 16.95 1.11
CA ARG A 151 5.59 16.19 -0.12
C ARG A 151 6.04 16.93 -1.38
N ALA A 152 5.88 18.25 -1.42
CA ALA A 152 6.33 19.05 -2.55
C ALA A 152 7.87 18.99 -2.70
N TYR A 153 8.61 19.08 -1.60
CA TYR A 153 10.07 18.89 -1.61
C TYR A 153 10.48 17.48 -2.04
N ALA A 154 9.80 16.44 -1.55
CA ALA A 154 10.05 15.04 -1.94
C ALA A 154 9.81 14.84 -3.45
N ASN A 155 8.69 15.36 -3.98
CA ASN A 155 8.37 15.31 -5.40
C ASN A 155 9.40 16.10 -6.24
N HIS A 156 9.88 17.23 -5.74
CA HIS A 156 10.96 17.95 -6.43
C HIS A 156 12.21 17.07 -6.55
N ALA A 157 12.61 16.43 -5.45
CA ALA A 157 13.79 15.56 -5.44
C ALA A 157 13.64 14.37 -6.41
N SER A 158 12.53 13.62 -6.32
CA SER A 158 12.32 12.43 -7.13
C SER A 158 12.10 12.74 -8.61
N ASN A 159 11.42 13.83 -8.95
CA ASN A 159 11.15 14.23 -10.34
C ASN A 159 12.43 14.68 -11.08
N LEU A 160 13.51 15.04 -10.37
CA LEU A 160 14.81 15.25 -11.00
C LEU A 160 15.40 13.93 -11.55
N LEU A 161 15.06 12.79 -10.94
CA LEU A 161 15.60 11.47 -11.31
C LEU A 161 14.82 10.79 -12.45
N GLY A 162 13.53 11.11 -12.59
CA GLY A 162 12.68 10.56 -13.63
C GLY A 162 11.21 10.92 -13.47
N ASP A 163 10.42 10.73 -14.53
CA ASP A 163 8.99 11.07 -14.56
C ASP A 163 8.09 9.88 -14.22
N GLN A 164 8.23 9.34 -13.01
CA GLN A 164 7.52 8.12 -12.60
C GLN A 164 6.00 8.27 -12.63
N PHE A 165 5.47 9.46 -12.29
CA PHE A 165 4.04 9.71 -12.14
C PHE A 165 3.46 10.65 -13.21
N GLY A 166 4.24 11.03 -14.22
CA GLY A 166 3.79 11.94 -15.29
C GLY A 166 3.65 13.41 -14.88
N LEU A 167 4.10 13.78 -13.68
CA LEU A 167 3.95 15.10 -13.07
C LEU A 167 5.24 15.94 -13.08
N SER A 168 6.32 15.41 -13.66
CA SER A 168 7.62 16.09 -13.71
C SER A 168 7.69 17.16 -14.78
N VAL A 169 8.45 18.21 -14.51
CA VAL A 169 8.84 19.19 -15.54
C VAL A 169 9.95 18.57 -16.39
N LYS A 170 9.62 18.12 -17.62
CA LYS A 170 10.53 17.35 -18.49
C LYS A 170 11.90 17.98 -18.70
N SER A 171 11.98 19.31 -18.80
CA SER A 171 13.24 20.04 -19.01
C SER A 171 14.17 20.04 -17.78
N GLU A 172 13.69 19.62 -16.61
CA GLU A 172 14.45 19.60 -15.36
C GLU A 172 14.92 18.20 -14.98
N ILE A 173 14.43 17.16 -15.67
CA ILE A 173 14.82 15.78 -15.43
C ILE A 173 16.27 15.58 -15.85
N PHE A 174 17.05 14.91 -15.01
CA PHE A 174 18.42 14.56 -15.31
C PHE A 174 18.49 13.57 -16.48
N SER A 175 19.41 13.81 -17.41
CA SER A 175 19.78 12.82 -18.42
C SER A 175 20.71 11.79 -17.75
N LEU A 176 20.16 10.63 -17.41
CA LEU A 176 20.86 9.58 -16.68
C LEU A 176 20.98 8.32 -17.54
N SER A 177 22.18 7.76 -17.63
CA SER A 177 22.39 6.47 -18.29
C SER A 177 21.70 5.32 -17.52
N VAL A 178 21.59 4.18 -18.19
CA VAL A 178 21.22 2.92 -17.54
C VAL A 178 22.34 2.47 -16.60
N GLY A 179 21.99 1.82 -15.50
CA GLY A 179 22.93 1.29 -14.51
C GLY A 179 23.03 2.14 -13.24
N GLN A 180 24.06 1.86 -12.44
CA GLN A 180 24.33 2.47 -11.15
C GLN A 180 25.42 3.54 -11.21
N ASN A 181 25.51 4.36 -10.17
CA ASN A 181 26.51 5.41 -10.00
C ASN A 181 26.52 6.40 -11.17
N VAL A 182 25.32 6.77 -11.62
CA VAL A 182 25.08 7.58 -12.82
C VAL A 182 24.88 9.07 -12.50
N LEU A 183 24.68 9.42 -11.23
CA LEU A 183 24.59 10.83 -10.80
C LEU A 183 25.98 11.48 -10.77
N SER A 184 26.10 12.64 -11.39
CA SER A 184 27.23 13.54 -11.16
C SER A 184 27.20 14.12 -9.74
N GLU A 185 28.31 14.68 -9.28
CA GLU A 185 28.35 15.34 -7.96
C GLU A 185 27.31 16.46 -7.82
N ASP A 186 27.09 17.24 -8.88
CA ASP A 186 26.14 18.36 -8.85
C ASP A 186 24.69 17.87 -8.92
N GLN A 187 24.43 16.80 -9.68
CA GLN A 187 23.11 16.14 -9.69
C GLN A 187 22.78 15.52 -8.32
N LEU A 188 23.75 14.87 -7.68
CA LEU A 188 23.60 14.34 -6.33
C LEU A 188 23.33 15.46 -5.31
N LYS A 189 24.08 16.57 -5.37
CA LYS A 189 23.82 17.74 -4.51
C LYS A 189 22.42 18.32 -4.73
N ALA A 190 21.97 18.42 -5.98
CA ALA A 190 20.65 18.93 -6.31
C ALA A 190 19.52 18.03 -5.81
N PHE A 191 19.65 16.71 -5.96
CA PHE A 191 18.72 15.74 -5.36
C PHE A 191 18.67 15.90 -3.84
N ARG A 192 19.83 15.88 -3.17
CA ARG A 192 19.94 16.00 -1.70
C ARG A 192 19.35 17.30 -1.18
N LEU A 193 19.57 18.42 -1.86
CA LEU A 193 19.01 19.72 -1.46
C LEU A 193 17.49 19.66 -1.24
N TRP A 194 16.76 19.01 -2.14
CA TRP A 194 15.31 18.93 -2.05
C TRP A 194 14.86 17.82 -1.11
N HIS A 195 15.53 16.67 -1.13
CA HIS A 195 15.21 15.56 -0.23
C HIS A 195 15.45 15.94 1.24
N ASP A 196 16.56 16.60 1.56
CA ASP A 196 16.88 17.06 2.90
C ASP A 196 15.85 18.08 3.40
N LYS A 197 15.38 19.00 2.54
CA LYS A 197 14.28 19.93 2.88
C LYS A 197 12.97 19.20 3.19
N SER A 198 12.67 18.11 2.49
CA SER A 198 11.51 17.27 2.81
C SER A 198 11.66 16.65 4.20
N LEU A 199 12.81 16.03 4.46
CA LEU A 199 13.13 15.41 5.75
C LEU A 199 13.10 16.39 6.91
N GLU A 200 13.66 17.59 6.74
CA GLU A 200 13.60 18.67 7.73
C GLU A 200 12.17 19.11 8.02
N THR A 201 11.35 19.24 6.98
CA THR A 201 9.94 19.64 7.12
C THR A 201 9.12 18.55 7.82
N TYR A 202 9.33 17.28 7.49
CA TYR A 202 8.69 16.16 8.20
C TYR A 202 9.14 16.06 9.65
N LYS A 203 10.40 16.37 9.98
CA LYS A 203 10.86 16.46 11.38
C LYS A 203 10.12 17.57 12.15
N ILE A 204 9.87 18.72 11.52
CA ILE A 204 9.08 19.79 12.13
C ILE A 204 7.65 19.30 12.40
N LEU A 205 7.02 18.63 11.43
CA LEU A 205 5.69 18.04 11.59
C LEU A 205 5.67 17.02 12.74
N LEU A 206 6.60 16.08 12.75
CA LEU A 206 6.71 15.04 13.78
C LEU A 206 6.90 15.65 15.19
N ALA A 207 7.72 16.70 15.31
CA ALA A 207 7.93 17.39 16.57
C ALA A 207 6.69 18.20 17.02
N LYS A 208 5.93 18.74 16.06
CA LYS A 208 4.73 19.55 16.32
C LYS A 208 3.52 18.68 16.69
N ASN A 209 3.27 17.62 15.91
CA ASN A 209 2.16 16.71 16.10
C ASN A 209 2.55 15.27 15.70
N PRO A 210 3.08 14.47 16.64
CA PRO A 210 3.45 13.08 16.36
C PRO A 210 2.25 12.17 16.09
N ALA A 211 1.03 12.61 16.43
CA ALA A 211 -0.21 11.89 16.16
C ALA A 211 -0.84 12.29 14.81
N PHE A 212 -0.23 13.22 14.06
CA PHE A 212 -0.67 13.52 12.70
C PHE A 212 -0.60 12.24 11.86
N ALA A 213 -1.68 11.94 11.14
CA ALA A 213 -1.79 10.73 10.35
C ALA A 213 -2.40 11.02 8.98
N THR A 214 -2.00 10.20 8.02
CA THR A 214 -2.56 10.14 6.66
C THR A 214 -2.89 8.68 6.35
N PHE A 215 -3.45 8.39 5.18
CA PHE A 215 -3.65 7.01 4.73
C PHE A 215 -2.33 6.21 4.59
N ILE A 216 -1.17 6.87 4.58
CA ILE A 216 0.15 6.23 4.57
C ILE A 216 0.55 5.75 5.97
N GLY A 217 0.10 6.45 7.01
CA GLY A 217 0.46 6.20 8.41
C GLY A 217 0.62 7.50 9.21
N ASP A 218 1.10 7.34 10.45
CA ASP A 218 1.42 8.46 11.34
C ASP A 218 2.69 9.23 10.90
N ALA A 219 2.95 10.38 11.54
CA ALA A 219 4.05 11.27 11.20
C ALA A 219 5.43 10.58 11.26
N LEU A 220 5.62 9.61 12.16
CA LEU A 220 6.88 8.87 12.24
C LEU A 220 6.99 7.93 11.04
N ASN A 221 5.93 7.19 10.71
CA ASN A 221 5.90 6.30 9.56
C ASN A 221 6.12 7.07 8.24
N ILE A 222 5.49 8.24 8.07
CA ILE A 222 5.69 9.10 6.91
C ILE A 222 7.15 9.55 6.81
N TYR A 223 7.72 10.07 7.90
CA TYR A 223 9.12 10.48 7.94
C TYR A 223 10.06 9.33 7.57
N SER A 224 9.83 8.15 8.15
CA SER A 224 10.65 6.96 7.91
C SER A 224 10.55 6.45 6.49
N ASN A 225 9.37 6.50 5.88
CA ASN A 225 9.20 6.18 4.48
C ASN A 225 9.95 7.16 3.57
N GLU A 226 9.96 8.47 3.88
CA GLU A 226 10.74 9.45 3.11
C GLU A 226 12.26 9.17 3.20
N VAL A 227 12.75 8.74 4.38
CA VAL A 227 14.14 8.31 4.54
C VAL A 227 14.46 7.12 3.63
N MET A 228 13.59 6.11 3.67
CA MET A 228 13.79 4.85 2.94
C MET A 228 13.59 5.01 1.43
N ALA A 229 12.73 5.93 0.99
CA ALA A 229 12.62 6.35 -0.40
C ALA A 229 13.94 6.98 -0.88
N GLY A 230 14.53 7.90 -0.10
CA GLY A 230 15.85 8.45 -0.38
C GLY A 230 16.95 7.38 -0.48
N TYR A 231 16.95 6.42 0.46
CA TYR A 231 17.87 5.28 0.44
C TYR A 231 17.74 4.49 -0.87
N LEU A 232 16.50 4.17 -1.29
CA LEU A 232 16.25 3.43 -2.53
C LEU A 232 16.64 4.22 -3.78
N TYR A 233 16.29 5.50 -3.87
CA TYR A 233 16.70 6.33 -5.00
C TYR A 233 18.22 6.36 -5.14
N LEU A 234 18.96 6.59 -4.05
CA LEU A 234 20.41 6.59 -4.09
C LEU A 234 21.00 5.20 -4.37
N LEU A 235 20.31 4.12 -3.98
CA LEU A 235 20.72 2.77 -4.31
C LEU A 235 20.59 2.51 -5.82
N PHE A 236 19.54 3.01 -6.46
CA PHE A 236 19.30 2.83 -7.89
C PHE A 236 20.20 3.71 -8.76
N TYR A 237 20.41 4.97 -8.35
CA TYR A 237 21.05 5.99 -9.19
C TYR A 237 22.48 6.33 -8.78
N SER A 238 22.88 6.00 -7.55
CA SER A 238 24.23 6.19 -7.02
C SER A 238 24.86 4.83 -6.66
N ASN A 239 25.37 4.65 -5.45
CA ASN A 239 25.97 3.41 -4.99
C ASN A 239 25.56 3.11 -3.54
N GLU A 240 25.81 1.87 -3.10
CA GLU A 240 25.40 1.41 -1.76
C GLU A 240 26.01 2.24 -0.61
N THR A 241 27.24 2.73 -0.77
CA THR A 241 27.90 3.56 0.25
C THR A 241 27.20 4.91 0.39
N GLU A 242 26.81 5.52 -0.72
CA GLU A 242 26.07 6.78 -0.72
C GLU A 242 24.65 6.60 -0.17
N ALA A 243 23.94 5.56 -0.62
CA ALA A 243 22.58 5.25 -0.17
C ALA A 243 22.51 5.07 1.36
N ARG A 244 23.47 4.35 1.93
CA ARG A 244 23.52 4.08 3.38
C ARG A 244 23.63 5.33 4.25
N LYS A 245 24.04 6.48 3.70
CA LYS A 245 24.10 7.76 4.43
C LYS A 245 22.71 8.27 4.82
N GLU A 246 21.64 7.80 4.16
CA GLU A 246 20.26 8.12 4.54
C GLU A 246 19.84 7.49 5.86
N LEU A 247 20.35 6.28 6.13
CA LEU A 247 19.90 5.46 7.23
C LEU A 247 20.36 6.03 8.57
N ARG A 248 19.48 5.92 9.56
CA ARG A 248 19.67 6.49 10.91
C ARG A 248 18.84 5.70 11.92
N PRO A 249 19.23 5.65 13.21
CA PRO A 249 18.45 4.95 14.22
C PRO A 249 17.10 5.64 14.45
N GLY A 250 16.12 4.86 14.93
CA GLY A 250 14.82 5.39 15.36
C GLY A 250 13.80 5.63 14.25
N LEU A 251 14.00 5.08 13.04
CA LEU A 251 12.98 5.13 11.98
C LEU A 251 11.75 4.28 12.31
N TYR A 252 11.95 3.18 13.01
CA TYR A 252 10.88 2.26 13.35
C TYR A 252 10.94 1.92 14.83
N ASP A 253 9.79 1.76 15.45
CA ASP A 253 9.70 1.25 16.82
C ASP A 253 10.06 -0.25 16.88
N ASP A 254 10.20 -0.75 18.10
CA ASP A 254 10.59 -2.14 18.36
C ASP A 254 9.58 -3.17 17.84
N PHE A 255 8.28 -2.84 17.78
CA PHE A 255 7.25 -3.74 17.26
C PHE A 255 7.43 -3.95 15.75
N ILE A 256 7.63 -2.87 15.00
CA ILE A 256 7.85 -2.92 13.55
C ILE A 256 9.19 -3.61 13.22
N LEU A 257 10.26 -3.29 13.94
CA LEU A 257 11.58 -3.91 13.73
C LEU A 257 11.57 -5.43 14.01
N LYS A 258 10.92 -5.86 15.10
CA LYS A 258 10.75 -7.29 15.40
C LYS A 258 9.93 -8.00 14.34
N THR A 259 8.87 -7.34 13.87
CA THR A 259 8.04 -7.88 12.80
C THR A 259 8.83 -8.07 11.52
N ALA A 260 9.61 -7.07 11.10
CA ALA A 260 10.51 -7.19 9.94
C ALA A 260 11.51 -8.36 10.08
N ARG A 261 12.12 -8.52 11.26
CA ARG A 261 13.01 -9.66 11.53
C ARG A 261 12.28 -11.00 11.48
N ASN A 262 11.04 -11.08 11.96
CA ASN A 262 10.24 -12.30 11.93
C ASN A 262 9.82 -12.69 10.50
N TYR A 263 9.48 -11.73 9.63
CA TYR A 263 9.29 -11.98 8.20
C TYR A 263 10.56 -12.57 7.55
N LEU A 264 11.73 -12.02 7.86
CA LEU A 264 12.98 -12.57 7.35
C LEU A 264 13.28 -13.97 7.93
N ASN A 265 13.06 -14.20 9.22
CA ASN A 265 13.20 -15.51 9.88
C ASN A 265 12.16 -16.56 9.44
N SER A 266 11.08 -16.13 8.80
CA SER A 266 10.11 -17.00 8.15
C SER A 266 10.68 -17.63 6.88
N CYS A 267 11.59 -16.93 6.20
CA CYS A 267 12.14 -17.34 4.93
C CYS A 267 13.32 -18.31 5.08
N ASP A 268 13.33 -19.36 4.25
CA ASP A 268 14.49 -20.22 4.06
C ASP A 268 15.75 -19.44 3.62
N LYS A 269 16.92 -20.07 3.76
CA LYS A 269 18.19 -19.48 3.32
C LYS A 269 18.17 -19.16 1.82
N ASN A 270 18.68 -17.99 1.44
CA ASN A 270 18.78 -17.51 0.05
C ASN A 270 17.42 -17.35 -0.67
N ALA A 271 16.32 -17.24 0.07
CA ALA A 271 14.99 -17.04 -0.48
C ALA A 271 14.83 -15.71 -1.24
N ILE A 272 13.77 -15.62 -2.04
CA ILE A 272 13.22 -14.37 -2.55
C ILE A 272 11.90 -14.12 -1.83
N LEU A 273 11.78 -12.97 -1.17
CA LEU A 273 10.58 -12.53 -0.47
C LEU A 273 9.93 -11.39 -1.25
N PHE A 274 8.76 -11.65 -1.81
CA PHE A 274 7.92 -10.65 -2.45
C PHE A 274 7.10 -9.88 -1.42
N THR A 275 7.10 -8.56 -1.54
CA THR A 275 6.40 -7.60 -0.66
C THR A 275 5.48 -6.70 -1.49
N SER A 276 4.60 -5.96 -0.83
CA SER A 276 3.69 -5.00 -1.48
C SER A 276 3.70 -3.64 -0.79
N GLY A 277 4.09 -2.61 -1.53
CA GLY A 277 4.08 -1.23 -1.04
C GLY A 277 5.16 -0.93 0.01
N ASP A 278 5.20 0.33 0.43
CA ASP A 278 6.30 0.89 1.20
C ASP A 278 6.33 0.38 2.65
N ASN A 279 5.18 0.36 3.32
CA ASN A 279 5.06 -0.03 4.73
C ASN A 279 5.46 -1.51 4.97
N ASP A 280 5.21 -2.39 4.00
CA ASP A 280 5.60 -3.81 4.05
C ASP A 280 7.09 -4.00 3.72
N THR A 281 7.64 -3.16 2.83
CA THR A 281 8.98 -3.35 2.25
C THR A 281 10.08 -2.65 3.05
N TYR A 282 9.86 -1.40 3.44
CA TYR A 282 10.92 -0.54 3.95
C TYR A 282 11.48 -0.97 5.31
N PRO A 283 10.68 -1.44 6.29
CA PRO A 283 11.22 -2.01 7.52
C PRO A 283 12.16 -3.21 7.26
N LEU A 284 11.84 -4.05 6.27
CA LEU A 284 12.67 -5.20 5.89
C LEU A 284 14.01 -4.74 5.29
N LEU A 285 13.97 -3.79 4.36
CA LEU A 285 15.18 -3.20 3.77
C LEU A 285 16.03 -2.49 4.83
N TYR A 286 15.39 -1.81 5.80
CA TYR A 286 16.06 -1.13 6.89
C TYR A 286 16.85 -2.12 7.77
N VAL A 287 16.25 -3.23 8.22
CA VAL A 287 16.98 -4.20 9.05
C VAL A 287 18.10 -4.91 8.26
N GLN A 288 17.94 -5.12 6.95
CA GLN A 288 19.02 -5.65 6.12
C GLN A 288 20.17 -4.65 5.95
N ALA A 289 19.85 -3.40 5.64
CA ALA A 289 20.86 -2.39 5.36
C ALA A 289 21.51 -1.88 6.65
N PHE A 290 20.72 -1.48 7.64
CA PHE A 290 21.23 -0.88 8.88
C PHE A 290 21.76 -1.94 9.86
N GLU A 291 21.01 -3.01 10.11
CA GLU A 291 21.36 -4.04 11.11
C GLU A 291 22.16 -5.23 10.53
N LYS A 292 22.30 -5.31 9.20
CA LYS A 292 22.93 -6.44 8.49
C LYS A 292 22.25 -7.79 8.78
N PHE A 293 20.93 -7.76 9.01
CA PHE A 293 20.15 -8.94 9.37
C PHE A 293 19.65 -9.67 8.12
N ARG A 294 19.84 -11.00 8.03
CA ARG A 294 19.33 -11.86 6.93
C ARG A 294 19.54 -11.26 5.52
N THR A 295 20.75 -10.78 5.24
CA THR A 295 21.14 -10.24 3.92
C THR A 295 21.26 -11.33 2.83
N ASP A 296 20.97 -12.59 3.15
CA ASP A 296 20.84 -13.68 2.20
C ASP A 296 19.47 -13.70 1.50
N VAL A 297 18.42 -13.10 2.10
CA VAL A 297 17.08 -13.02 1.50
C VAL A 297 17.03 -11.82 0.55
N THR A 298 16.57 -12.02 -0.69
CA THR A 298 16.32 -10.88 -1.59
C THR A 298 14.89 -10.41 -1.44
N ILE A 299 14.69 -9.12 -1.15
CA ILE A 299 13.35 -8.50 -1.04
C ILE A 299 12.96 -7.91 -2.40
N VAL A 300 11.76 -8.24 -2.88
CA VAL A 300 11.21 -7.74 -4.16
C VAL A 300 9.83 -7.12 -3.94
N ASN A 301 9.74 -5.80 -4.03
CA ASN A 301 8.48 -5.06 -3.95
C ASN A 301 7.75 -5.12 -5.29
N MET A 302 6.64 -5.85 -5.32
CA MET A 302 5.82 -6.06 -6.52
C MET A 302 5.21 -4.77 -7.06
N SER A 303 4.92 -3.79 -6.20
CA SER A 303 4.38 -2.49 -6.60
C SER A 303 5.37 -1.67 -7.42
N LEU A 304 6.67 -1.99 -7.34
CA LEU A 304 7.73 -1.32 -8.09
C LEU A 304 8.15 -2.10 -9.36
N LEU A 305 7.63 -3.32 -9.57
CA LEU A 305 7.96 -4.15 -10.75
C LEU A 305 7.37 -3.63 -12.08
N GLY A 306 6.77 -2.44 -12.10
CA GLY A 306 6.46 -1.70 -13.34
C GLY A 306 7.51 -0.64 -13.71
N ILE A 307 8.51 -0.42 -12.85
CA ILE A 307 9.49 0.65 -13.00
C ILE A 307 10.79 0.05 -13.57
N PRO A 308 11.21 0.40 -14.81
CA PRO A 308 12.42 -0.13 -15.43
C PRO A 308 13.66 -0.05 -14.53
N ARG A 309 13.83 1.09 -13.85
CA ARG A 309 14.96 1.31 -12.93
C ARG A 309 14.94 0.35 -11.74
N TYR A 310 13.77 0.03 -11.20
CA TYR A 310 13.63 -0.92 -10.10
C TYR A 310 13.97 -2.34 -10.55
N ILE A 311 13.46 -2.78 -11.72
CA ILE A 311 13.78 -4.11 -12.27
C ILE A 311 15.30 -4.21 -12.54
N SER A 312 15.89 -3.18 -13.15
CA SER A 312 17.33 -3.14 -13.48
C SER A 312 18.20 -3.33 -12.23
N HIS A 313 17.81 -2.73 -11.11
CA HIS A 313 18.47 -2.89 -9.81
C HIS A 313 18.49 -4.35 -9.30
N LEU A 314 17.45 -5.15 -9.60
CA LEU A 314 17.37 -6.54 -9.13
C LEU A 314 18.38 -7.48 -9.80
N PHE A 315 18.91 -7.09 -10.97
CA PHE A 315 20.00 -7.84 -11.62
C PHE A 315 21.36 -7.61 -10.93
N GLU A 316 21.50 -6.59 -10.09
CA GLU A 316 22.76 -6.25 -9.42
C GLU A 316 22.91 -7.01 -8.09
N LYS A 317 24.16 -7.30 -7.72
CA LYS A 317 24.51 -7.91 -6.43
C LYS A 317 24.92 -6.81 -5.43
N TYR A 318 24.28 -6.80 -4.26
CA TYR A 318 24.60 -5.88 -3.16
C TYR A 318 25.17 -6.61 -1.95
N SER A 319 25.71 -5.86 -0.99
CA SER A 319 26.09 -6.45 0.30
C SER A 319 24.87 -6.85 1.14
N THR A 320 23.71 -6.26 0.86
CA THR A 320 22.44 -6.52 1.56
C THR A 320 21.56 -7.57 0.92
N GLN A 321 21.78 -7.91 -0.36
CA GLN A 321 20.94 -8.86 -1.09
C GLN A 321 21.67 -9.48 -2.29
N PRO A 322 21.47 -10.78 -2.55
CA PRO A 322 21.90 -11.42 -3.79
C PRO A 322 21.16 -10.86 -5.02
N ALA A 323 21.81 -10.96 -6.19
CA ALA A 323 21.17 -10.70 -7.48
C ALA A 323 20.05 -11.70 -7.77
N VAL A 324 19.08 -11.27 -8.57
CA VAL A 324 17.95 -12.08 -9.05
C VAL A 324 18.25 -12.59 -10.46
N GLU A 325 17.95 -13.86 -10.74
CA GLU A 325 18.06 -14.41 -12.09
C GLU A 325 16.80 -14.04 -12.90
N PHE A 326 16.98 -13.74 -14.19
CA PHE A 326 15.90 -13.47 -15.15
C PHE A 326 16.16 -14.31 -16.41
N SER A 327 15.11 -14.72 -17.09
CA SER A 327 15.20 -15.37 -18.39
C SER A 327 15.12 -14.36 -19.54
N ILE A 328 14.47 -13.22 -19.31
CA ILE A 328 14.42 -12.10 -20.23
C ILE A 328 15.64 -11.19 -19.98
N ALA A 329 16.27 -10.74 -21.06
CA ALA A 329 17.45 -9.89 -21.01
C ALA A 329 17.16 -8.52 -20.37
N ARG A 330 18.12 -7.98 -19.62
CA ARG A 330 18.04 -6.67 -18.93
C ARG A 330 17.59 -5.53 -19.86
N ASP A 331 18.04 -5.54 -21.11
CA ASP A 331 17.70 -4.50 -22.09
C ASP A 331 16.22 -4.43 -22.42
N TYR A 332 15.50 -5.57 -22.39
CA TYR A 332 14.05 -5.56 -22.55
C TYR A 332 13.41 -4.75 -21.42
N TRP A 333 13.76 -5.05 -20.17
CA TRP A 333 13.19 -4.41 -18.99
C TRP A 333 13.53 -2.92 -18.87
N ASN A 334 14.71 -2.52 -19.34
CA ASN A 334 15.11 -1.11 -19.37
C ASN A 334 14.29 -0.28 -20.37
N ASN A 335 13.75 -0.93 -21.41
CA ASN A 335 13.01 -0.27 -22.50
C ASN A 335 11.51 -0.61 -22.49
N SER A 336 11.06 -1.52 -21.63
CA SER A 336 9.64 -1.85 -21.48
C SER A 336 8.92 -0.68 -20.80
N SER A 337 8.02 -0.03 -21.53
CA SER A 337 7.05 0.90 -20.96
C SER A 337 5.84 0.14 -20.42
N ASN A 338 5.12 0.73 -19.45
CA ASN A 338 3.89 0.22 -18.85
C ASN A 338 3.00 -0.49 -19.88
N GLY A 339 3.02 -1.83 -19.86
CA GLY A 339 2.32 -2.67 -20.83
C GLY A 339 1.42 -3.68 -20.14
N TYR A 340 0.42 -4.14 -20.88
CA TYR A 340 -0.31 -5.37 -20.60
C TYR A 340 -0.14 -6.31 -21.79
N TYR A 341 -0.09 -7.61 -21.52
CA TYR A 341 0.04 -8.65 -22.54
C TYR A 341 -1.27 -9.43 -22.58
N TYR A 342 -2.02 -9.33 -23.68
CA TYR A 342 -3.25 -10.10 -23.83
C TYR A 342 -2.95 -11.59 -23.99
N ILE A 343 -3.81 -12.42 -23.41
CA ILE A 343 -3.67 -13.87 -23.50
C ILE A 343 -4.23 -14.34 -24.84
N LEU A 344 -3.40 -14.98 -25.65
CA LEU A 344 -3.76 -15.48 -26.98
C LEU A 344 -4.70 -16.69 -26.90
N SER A 345 -4.39 -17.64 -26.03
CA SER A 345 -5.12 -18.90 -25.91
C SER A 345 -5.63 -19.10 -24.50
N GLU A 346 -6.95 -19.24 -24.37
CA GLU A 346 -7.63 -19.45 -23.09
C GLU A 346 -7.48 -20.89 -22.56
N THR A 347 -7.06 -21.84 -23.40
CA THR A 347 -7.00 -23.26 -23.03
C THR A 347 -5.58 -23.83 -22.98
N ASP A 348 -4.62 -23.18 -23.64
CA ASP A 348 -3.28 -23.75 -23.74
C ASP A 348 -2.50 -23.69 -22.43
N SER A 349 -1.61 -24.67 -22.29
CA SER A 349 -0.67 -24.81 -21.19
C SER A 349 0.76 -24.79 -21.71
N MET A 350 1.60 -23.92 -21.16
CA MET A 350 2.98 -23.75 -21.61
C MET A 350 3.95 -23.57 -20.43
N ASN A 351 5.20 -24.01 -20.59
CA ASN A 351 6.25 -23.69 -19.62
C ASN A 351 6.45 -22.17 -19.51
N ALA A 352 6.58 -21.66 -18.28
CA ALA A 352 6.71 -20.22 -18.02
C ALA A 352 7.84 -19.56 -18.81
N ILE A 353 9.05 -20.13 -18.80
CA ILE A 353 10.21 -19.56 -19.50
C ILE A 353 9.98 -19.53 -21.01
N THR A 354 9.36 -20.57 -21.57
CA THR A 354 9.00 -20.59 -22.99
C THR A 354 7.97 -19.52 -23.34
N ALA A 355 6.91 -19.40 -22.54
CA ALA A 355 5.86 -18.42 -22.77
C ALA A 355 6.39 -16.97 -22.68
N LEU A 356 7.19 -16.68 -21.64
CA LEU A 356 7.88 -15.40 -21.45
C LEU A 356 8.74 -15.03 -22.67
N ASN A 357 9.59 -15.97 -23.13
CA ASN A 357 10.46 -15.73 -24.28
C ASN A 357 9.68 -15.51 -25.57
N MET A 358 8.62 -16.30 -25.81
CA MET A 358 7.76 -16.11 -26.98
C MET A 358 7.12 -14.72 -26.99
N THR A 359 6.63 -14.25 -25.85
CA THR A 359 6.01 -12.92 -25.72
C THR A 359 6.99 -11.79 -26.04
N VAL A 360 8.23 -11.84 -25.56
CA VAL A 360 9.21 -10.77 -25.83
C VAL A 360 9.79 -10.82 -27.25
N THR A 361 9.55 -11.92 -27.99
CA THR A 361 9.94 -12.09 -29.40
C THR A 361 8.77 -11.99 -30.38
N ASP A 362 7.58 -11.59 -29.94
CA ASP A 362 6.40 -11.39 -30.81
C ASP A 362 6.68 -10.27 -31.81
N ASP A 363 6.79 -10.61 -33.11
CA ASP A 363 7.09 -9.67 -34.18
C ASP A 363 5.82 -8.96 -34.64
N LEU A 364 5.64 -7.73 -34.15
CA LEU A 364 4.45 -6.93 -34.43
C LEU A 364 4.44 -6.30 -35.83
N SER A 365 5.52 -6.41 -36.60
CA SER A 365 5.72 -5.64 -37.85
C SER A 365 4.64 -5.88 -38.92
N ASN A 366 3.93 -7.01 -38.86
CA ASN A 366 2.91 -7.40 -39.84
C ASN A 366 1.56 -7.78 -39.20
N GLU A 367 1.39 -7.57 -37.91
CA GLU A 367 0.29 -8.17 -37.14
C GLU A 367 -0.93 -7.24 -36.98
N GLY A 368 -0.86 -6.01 -37.49
CA GLY A 368 -1.95 -5.02 -37.40
C GLY A 368 -2.31 -4.61 -35.95
N ARG A 369 -1.46 -4.98 -34.98
CA ARG A 369 -1.56 -4.68 -33.54
C ARG A 369 -0.24 -4.09 -33.05
N ASP A 370 -0.30 -3.30 -31.99
CA ASP A 370 0.84 -2.64 -31.34
C ASP A 370 1.17 -3.25 -29.96
N TYR A 371 0.54 -4.38 -29.62
CA TYR A 371 0.75 -5.10 -28.37
C TYR A 371 1.22 -6.54 -28.60
N ALA A 372 2.08 -7.02 -27.70
CA ALA A 372 2.55 -8.40 -27.68
C ALA A 372 1.54 -9.33 -26.99
N LEU A 373 1.49 -10.57 -27.46
CA LEU A 373 0.59 -11.60 -26.93
C LEU A 373 1.31 -12.57 -25.99
N TYR A 374 0.64 -12.91 -24.89
CA TYR A 374 1.03 -14.00 -24.01
C TYR A 374 0.43 -15.32 -24.51
N PRO A 375 1.22 -16.34 -24.85
CA PRO A 375 0.75 -17.45 -25.69
C PRO A 375 -0.19 -18.44 -24.99
N ALA A 376 -0.30 -18.44 -23.66
CA ALA A 376 -1.03 -19.47 -22.92
C ALA A 376 -1.72 -18.95 -21.66
N ARG A 377 -2.96 -19.39 -21.38
CA ARG A 377 -3.66 -19.12 -20.11
C ARG A 377 -3.01 -19.81 -18.93
N HIS A 378 -2.67 -21.09 -19.11
CA HIS A 378 -2.04 -21.89 -18.08
C HIS A 378 -0.52 -21.87 -18.24
N THR A 379 0.17 -21.44 -17.20
CA THR A 379 1.62 -21.36 -17.18
C THR A 379 2.19 -22.37 -16.19
N VAL A 380 3.06 -23.25 -16.67
CA VAL A 380 3.70 -24.29 -15.87
C VAL A 380 5.00 -23.76 -15.27
N LEU A 381 4.98 -23.52 -13.96
CA LEU A 381 6.17 -23.26 -13.13
C LEU A 381 6.81 -24.59 -12.74
N LYS A 382 8.05 -24.82 -13.15
CA LYS A 382 8.81 -26.04 -12.82
C LYS A 382 9.72 -25.78 -11.63
N PHE A 383 9.56 -26.57 -10.57
CA PHE A 383 10.49 -26.57 -9.43
C PHE A 383 11.67 -27.49 -9.70
N ASN A 384 11.43 -28.61 -10.37
CA ASN A 384 12.45 -29.55 -10.82
C ASN A 384 11.88 -30.42 -11.96
N ASN A 385 12.52 -31.56 -12.26
CA ASN A 385 12.09 -32.46 -13.32
C ASN A 385 10.79 -33.22 -13.02
N LYS A 386 10.35 -33.28 -11.76
CA LYS A 386 9.17 -34.00 -11.29
C LYS A 386 8.06 -33.06 -10.83
N ASP A 387 8.45 -31.97 -10.17
CA ASP A 387 7.53 -31.09 -9.46
C ASP A 387 7.27 -29.82 -10.25
N SER A 388 5.98 -29.52 -10.46
CA SER A 388 5.52 -28.31 -11.14
C SER A 388 4.12 -27.93 -10.72
N ILE A 389 3.78 -26.64 -10.85
CA ILE A 389 2.43 -26.13 -10.64
C ILE A 389 1.94 -25.39 -11.90
N SER A 390 0.63 -25.39 -12.11
CA SER A 390 -0.01 -24.57 -13.15
C SER A 390 -0.55 -23.30 -12.50
N ILE A 391 -0.08 -22.14 -12.96
CA ILE A 391 -0.54 -20.82 -12.53
C ILE A 391 -1.28 -20.14 -13.68
N PHE A 392 -2.15 -19.19 -13.37
CA PHE A 392 -2.95 -18.49 -14.38
C PHE A 392 -3.35 -17.10 -13.89
N PRO A 393 -3.28 -16.06 -14.74
CA PRO A 393 -3.85 -14.76 -14.42
C PRO A 393 -5.38 -14.87 -14.28
N ARG A 394 -6.00 -13.98 -13.50
CA ARG A 394 -7.46 -13.92 -13.39
C ARG A 394 -8.07 -13.27 -14.64
N GLU A 395 -7.48 -12.16 -15.06
CA GLU A 395 -7.87 -11.38 -16.23
C GLU A 395 -7.37 -12.00 -17.55
N ASN A 396 -7.94 -11.58 -18.67
CA ASN A 396 -7.50 -11.99 -20.02
C ASN A 396 -6.22 -11.29 -20.51
N TYR A 397 -5.47 -10.67 -19.59
CA TYR A 397 -4.21 -10.02 -19.83
C TYR A 397 -3.30 -10.09 -18.60
N ILE A 398 -2.00 -9.85 -18.78
CA ILE A 398 -0.98 -9.80 -17.73
C ILE A 398 -0.36 -8.41 -17.72
N TYR A 399 -0.39 -7.71 -16.58
CA TYR A 399 0.32 -6.43 -16.42
C TYR A 399 1.84 -6.63 -16.38
N LEU A 400 2.60 -5.63 -16.81
CA LEU A 400 4.07 -5.63 -16.82
C LEU A 400 4.69 -6.05 -15.48
N ASN A 401 4.14 -5.58 -14.35
CA ASN A 401 4.63 -5.95 -13.03
C ASN A 401 4.43 -7.45 -12.71
N HIS A 402 3.29 -8.04 -13.10
CA HIS A 402 3.05 -9.47 -12.97
C HIS A 402 3.88 -10.29 -13.96
N PHE A 403 4.16 -9.75 -15.15
CA PHE A 403 5.04 -10.36 -16.14
C PHE A 403 6.50 -10.42 -15.63
N ALA A 404 7.01 -9.33 -15.05
CA ALA A 404 8.32 -9.30 -14.41
C ALA A 404 8.39 -10.23 -13.19
N MET A 405 7.34 -10.23 -12.34
CA MET A 405 7.23 -11.17 -11.22
C MET A 405 7.30 -12.62 -11.71
N LEU A 406 6.57 -12.96 -12.78
CA LEU A 406 6.57 -14.29 -13.37
C LEU A 406 7.96 -14.72 -13.86
N ASP A 407 8.69 -13.82 -14.54
CA ASP A 407 10.07 -14.11 -14.98
C ASP A 407 11.00 -14.37 -13.78
N ILE A 408 10.93 -13.53 -12.75
CA ILE A 408 11.70 -13.72 -11.52
C ILE A 408 11.39 -15.08 -10.89
N ILE A 409 10.11 -15.41 -10.71
CA ILE A 409 9.71 -16.67 -10.07
C ILE A 409 10.18 -17.85 -10.91
N ALA A 410 9.87 -17.87 -12.21
CA ALA A 410 10.20 -18.98 -13.09
C ALA A 410 11.72 -19.22 -13.21
N SER A 411 12.51 -18.14 -13.19
CA SER A 411 13.97 -18.20 -13.30
C SER A 411 14.65 -18.66 -12.01
N ASN A 412 14.05 -18.40 -10.84
CA ASN A 412 14.69 -18.65 -9.55
C ASN A 412 14.12 -19.85 -8.78
N ILE A 413 12.84 -20.20 -8.94
CA ILE A 413 12.16 -21.22 -8.12
C ILE A 413 12.82 -22.61 -8.11
N PRO A 414 13.58 -23.06 -9.14
CA PRO A 414 14.32 -24.33 -9.04
C PRO A 414 15.52 -24.31 -8.10
N LYS A 415 16.02 -23.12 -7.75
CA LYS A 415 17.27 -22.93 -6.97
C LYS A 415 17.05 -22.16 -5.66
N ARG A 416 16.01 -21.33 -5.61
CA ARG A 416 15.74 -20.39 -4.52
C ARG A 416 14.28 -20.53 -4.09
N PRO A 417 14.02 -20.72 -2.78
CA PRO A 417 12.66 -20.67 -2.25
C PRO A 417 12.02 -19.31 -2.54
N VAL A 418 10.75 -19.33 -2.95
CA VAL A 418 9.95 -18.13 -3.24
C VAL A 418 8.90 -17.96 -2.18
N TYR A 419 8.85 -16.74 -1.61
CA TYR A 419 7.95 -16.35 -0.55
C TYR A 419 7.21 -15.06 -0.90
N PHE A 420 6.05 -14.86 -0.28
CA PHE A 420 5.29 -13.60 -0.27
C PHE A 420 4.99 -13.22 1.17
N THR A 421 4.98 -11.93 1.50
CA THR A 421 4.49 -11.49 2.82
C THR A 421 3.01 -11.85 2.98
N ILE A 422 2.58 -12.20 4.19
CA ILE A 422 1.17 -12.56 4.46
C ILE A 422 0.18 -11.41 4.20
N THR A 423 0.69 -10.18 4.17
CA THR A 423 0.02 -8.91 3.88
C THR A 423 -0.12 -8.64 2.38
N SER A 424 0.65 -9.34 1.54
CA SER A 424 0.59 -9.21 0.08
C SER A 424 -0.53 -10.05 -0.53
N GLN A 425 -1.12 -9.54 -1.61
CA GLN A 425 -1.84 -10.41 -2.54
C GLN A 425 -0.82 -11.28 -3.29
N VAL A 426 -1.17 -12.54 -3.57
CA VAL A 426 -0.32 -13.44 -4.35
C VAL A 426 -0.95 -13.63 -5.73
N PRO A 427 -0.57 -12.83 -6.73
CA PRO A 427 -1.19 -12.91 -8.04
C PRO A 427 -0.77 -14.19 -8.78
N MET A 428 -1.69 -14.72 -9.59
CA MET A 428 -1.54 -15.87 -10.49
C MET A 428 -1.32 -17.25 -9.83
N ILE A 429 -0.75 -17.31 -8.63
CA ILE A 429 -0.50 -18.56 -7.91
C ILE A 429 -1.77 -18.97 -7.15
N PRO A 430 -2.32 -20.18 -7.40
CA PRO A 430 -3.46 -20.67 -6.65
C PRO A 430 -3.13 -20.82 -5.15
N THR A 431 -4.06 -20.45 -4.29
CA THR A 431 -3.84 -20.41 -2.83
C THR A 431 -3.57 -21.79 -2.23
N ASP A 432 -4.02 -22.87 -2.87
CA ASP A 432 -3.73 -24.24 -2.44
C ASP A 432 -2.27 -24.65 -2.65
N TYR A 433 -1.43 -23.83 -3.29
CA TYR A 433 0.03 -24.04 -3.39
C TYR A 433 0.83 -23.10 -2.50
N LEU A 434 0.17 -22.46 -1.51
CA LEU A 434 0.80 -21.56 -0.56
C LEU A 434 0.86 -22.21 0.83
N LEU A 435 2.06 -22.36 1.37
CA LEU A 435 2.28 -22.78 2.75
C LEU A 435 2.56 -21.56 3.63
N VAL A 436 1.74 -21.32 4.64
CA VAL A 436 2.06 -20.39 5.72
C VAL A 436 3.24 -20.95 6.51
N ASP A 437 4.37 -20.27 6.40
CA ASP A 437 5.63 -20.61 7.06
C ASP A 437 6.09 -19.38 7.82
N GLY A 438 5.63 -19.23 9.07
CA GLY A 438 5.80 -17.99 9.83
C GLY A 438 4.89 -16.86 9.34
N MET A 439 5.47 -15.68 9.14
CA MET A 439 4.78 -14.47 8.65
C MET A 439 4.73 -14.39 7.11
N ALA A 440 5.11 -15.45 6.39
CA ALA A 440 5.18 -15.44 4.93
C ALA A 440 4.50 -16.67 4.32
N TYR A 441 3.96 -16.52 3.11
CA TYR A 441 3.51 -17.60 2.26
C TYR A 441 4.69 -18.13 1.44
N LYS A 442 5.04 -19.41 1.62
CA LYS A 442 5.98 -20.13 0.76
C LYS A 442 5.25 -20.77 -0.42
N VAL A 443 5.75 -20.59 -1.63
CA VAL A 443 5.24 -21.31 -2.80
C VAL A 443 5.78 -22.74 -2.80
N VAL A 444 4.90 -23.73 -2.87
CA VAL A 444 5.26 -25.16 -2.83
C VAL A 444 4.64 -25.95 -3.99
N PRO A 445 5.24 -27.07 -4.42
CA PRO A 445 4.74 -27.83 -5.58
C PRO A 445 3.62 -28.84 -5.26
N TYR A 446 3.02 -28.74 -4.07
CA TYR A 446 1.99 -29.65 -3.59
C TYR A 446 0.84 -28.87 -2.96
N ARG A 447 -0.35 -29.47 -2.94
CA ARG A 447 -1.50 -28.85 -2.30
C ARG A 447 -1.33 -28.81 -0.79
N THR A 448 -1.54 -27.64 -0.20
CA THR A 448 -1.35 -27.37 1.24
C THR A 448 -2.65 -27.35 2.01
N ASN A 449 -3.77 -27.10 1.33
CA ASN A 449 -5.10 -27.06 1.95
C ASN A 449 -6.16 -27.65 1.01
N ASP A 450 -7.35 -27.89 1.55
CA ASP A 450 -8.53 -28.26 0.77
C ASP A 450 -9.26 -26.99 0.33
N LEU A 451 -9.49 -26.85 -0.98
CA LEU A 451 -10.23 -25.72 -1.56
C LEU A 451 -11.66 -25.61 -1.01
N ALA A 452 -12.22 -26.69 -0.49
CA ALA A 452 -13.54 -26.70 0.15
C ALA A 452 -13.54 -26.07 1.56
N ASP A 453 -12.38 -25.94 2.21
CA ASP A 453 -12.20 -25.40 3.56
C ASP A 453 -11.23 -24.20 3.56
N ASN A 454 -11.52 -23.22 2.70
CA ASN A 454 -10.61 -22.14 2.32
C ASN A 454 -10.85 -20.81 3.05
N PHE A 455 -11.17 -20.84 4.35
CA PHE A 455 -11.38 -19.61 5.11
C PHE A 455 -10.09 -18.77 5.19
N TYR A 456 -8.94 -19.44 5.33
CA TYR A 456 -7.62 -18.82 5.26
C TYR A 456 -6.94 -19.14 3.93
N SER A 457 -6.07 -18.25 3.47
CA SER A 457 -5.26 -18.51 2.29
C SER A 457 -4.10 -19.44 2.64
N GLY A 458 -3.86 -20.44 1.79
CA GLY A 458 -2.80 -21.42 2.02
C GLY A 458 -3.10 -22.44 3.11
N GLY A 459 -2.21 -23.43 3.25
CA GLY A 459 -2.19 -24.35 4.38
C GLY A 459 -1.15 -23.96 5.41
N VAL A 460 -1.19 -24.53 6.60
CA VAL A 460 -0.19 -24.31 7.66
C VAL A 460 0.27 -25.66 8.23
N ASP A 461 1.54 -25.76 8.55
CA ASP A 461 2.06 -26.80 9.44
C ASP A 461 2.05 -26.24 10.87
N PRO A 462 1.07 -26.62 11.71
CA PRO A 462 0.86 -25.95 12.99
C PRO A 462 1.98 -26.23 13.99
N GLU A 463 2.61 -27.42 13.95
CA GLU A 463 3.76 -27.76 14.78
C GLU A 463 4.99 -26.91 14.41
N ARG A 464 5.29 -26.80 13.11
CA ARG A 464 6.42 -25.98 12.64
C ARG A 464 6.20 -24.50 12.93
N LEU A 465 4.97 -24.00 12.78
CA LEU A 465 4.67 -22.61 13.12
C LEU A 465 4.80 -22.35 14.62
N LEU A 466 4.31 -23.25 15.47
CA LEU A 466 4.48 -23.14 16.93
C LEU A 466 5.97 -23.12 17.32
N GLU A 467 6.80 -23.99 16.70
CA GLU A 467 8.24 -24.00 16.92
C GLU A 467 8.87 -22.63 16.58
N LYS A 468 8.53 -22.06 15.42
CA LYS A 468 9.02 -20.74 15.02
C LYS A 468 8.62 -19.64 15.99
N LEU A 469 7.35 -19.60 16.40
CA LEU A 469 6.85 -18.58 17.33
C LEU A 469 7.56 -18.64 18.70
N LYS A 470 7.93 -19.84 19.15
CA LYS A 470 8.59 -20.05 20.46
C LYS A 470 10.10 -19.86 20.42
N ASN A 471 10.75 -20.26 19.33
CA ASN A 471 12.21 -20.39 19.28
C ASN A 471 12.90 -19.41 18.33
N ASP A 472 12.28 -19.07 17.20
CA ASP A 472 12.91 -18.26 16.14
C ASP A 472 12.44 -16.80 16.18
N PHE A 473 11.20 -16.57 16.59
CA PHE A 473 10.56 -15.26 16.51
C PHE A 473 10.89 -14.42 17.74
N GLN A 474 11.14 -13.14 17.46
CA GLN A 474 11.11 -12.10 18.48
C GLN A 474 9.68 -11.59 18.57
N MET A 475 8.86 -12.18 19.45
CA MET A 475 7.45 -11.81 19.53
C MET A 475 7.28 -10.31 19.84
N PRO A 476 6.66 -9.53 18.93
CA PRO A 476 6.39 -8.13 19.20
C PRO A 476 5.23 -8.04 20.19
N ASP A 477 5.36 -7.15 21.18
CA ASP A 477 4.40 -7.04 22.27
C ASP A 477 3.63 -5.73 22.13
N LEU A 478 2.40 -5.83 21.62
CA LEU A 478 1.55 -4.69 21.34
C LEU A 478 1.23 -3.88 22.60
N THR A 479 1.27 -4.51 23.77
CA THR A 479 0.95 -3.85 25.06
C THR A 479 2.04 -2.91 25.55
N LYS A 480 3.23 -2.97 24.95
CA LYS A 480 4.37 -2.11 25.29
C LYS A 480 4.42 -0.82 24.45
N LEU A 481 3.55 -0.70 23.46
CA LEU A 481 3.51 0.50 22.62
C LEU A 481 2.79 1.64 23.36
N PRO A 482 3.37 2.86 23.36
CA PRO A 482 2.69 4.02 23.94
C PRO A 482 1.46 4.42 23.13
N VAL A 483 1.53 4.28 21.80
CA VAL A 483 0.46 4.54 20.83
C VAL A 483 0.56 3.47 19.74
N ALA A 484 -0.57 2.89 19.35
CA ALA A 484 -0.64 1.91 18.28
C ALA A 484 -1.49 2.45 17.13
N GLY A 485 -0.87 2.66 15.97
CA GLY A 485 -1.52 3.10 14.73
C GLY A 485 -1.94 1.95 13.80
N GLU A 486 -2.44 2.30 12.62
CA GLU A 486 -2.95 1.35 11.61
C GLU A 486 -1.90 0.33 11.15
N HIS A 487 -0.64 0.74 11.03
CA HIS A 487 0.46 -0.16 10.66
C HIS A 487 0.64 -1.29 11.69
N HIS A 488 0.51 -0.97 12.99
CA HIS A 488 0.55 -1.95 14.07
C HIS A 488 -0.68 -2.87 14.05
N GLN A 489 -1.84 -2.33 13.69
CA GLN A 489 -3.09 -3.09 13.57
C GLN A 489 -2.97 -4.15 12.47
N LEU A 490 -2.48 -3.76 11.29
CA LEU A 490 -2.27 -4.66 10.15
C LEU A 490 -1.43 -5.88 10.57
N PHE A 491 -0.25 -5.66 11.13
CA PHE A 491 0.62 -6.77 11.54
C PHE A 491 0.06 -7.56 12.72
N SER A 492 -0.63 -6.92 13.67
CA SER A 492 -1.31 -7.64 14.75
C SER A 492 -2.35 -8.61 14.19
N TYR A 493 -3.10 -8.21 13.17
CA TYR A 493 -4.05 -9.07 12.49
C TYR A 493 -3.35 -10.19 11.73
N SER A 494 -2.22 -9.92 11.09
CA SER A 494 -1.40 -10.94 10.43
C SER A 494 -0.89 -12.02 11.40
N TYR A 495 -0.34 -11.64 12.56
CA TYR A 495 0.07 -12.61 13.58
C TYR A 495 -1.10 -13.42 14.13
N ARG A 496 -2.23 -12.77 14.42
CA ARG A 496 -3.45 -13.44 14.86
C ARG A 496 -3.91 -14.46 13.82
N MET A 497 -3.95 -14.08 12.55
CA MET A 497 -4.41 -14.93 11.45
C MET A 497 -3.60 -16.24 11.37
N ILE A 498 -2.26 -16.17 11.36
CA ILE A 498 -1.43 -17.37 11.29
C ILE A 498 -1.58 -18.26 12.53
N MET A 499 -1.76 -17.65 13.72
CA MET A 499 -2.01 -18.40 14.95
C MET A 499 -3.40 -19.03 14.98
N TYR A 500 -4.41 -18.34 14.45
CA TYR A 500 -5.77 -18.85 14.31
C TYR A 500 -5.85 -20.01 13.33
N GLN A 501 -5.13 -19.92 12.21
CA GLN A 501 -5.06 -21.00 11.26
C GLN A 501 -4.43 -22.25 11.90
N ALA A 502 -3.35 -22.09 12.66
CA ALA A 502 -2.75 -23.20 13.37
C ALA A 502 -3.62 -23.75 14.51
N PHE A 503 -4.34 -22.89 15.24
CA PHE A 503 -5.36 -23.32 16.20
C PHE A 503 -6.34 -24.27 15.53
N VAL A 504 -6.89 -23.90 14.37
CA VAL A 504 -7.85 -24.72 13.63
C VAL A 504 -7.24 -26.07 13.25
N GLU A 505 -6.01 -26.09 12.74
CA GLU A 505 -5.34 -27.34 12.35
C GLU A 505 -5.00 -28.23 13.55
N PHE A 506 -4.59 -27.67 14.70
CA PHE A 506 -4.42 -28.44 15.93
C PHE A 506 -5.74 -29.04 16.43
N VAL A 507 -6.85 -28.29 16.38
CA VAL A 507 -8.17 -28.83 16.74
C VAL A 507 -8.60 -29.96 15.81
N LYS A 508 -8.37 -29.83 14.50
CA LYS A 508 -8.62 -30.92 13.53
C LYS A 508 -7.79 -32.17 13.83
N LYS A 509 -6.57 -32.01 14.36
CA LYS A 509 -5.71 -33.09 14.85
C LYS A 509 -6.07 -33.62 16.24
N SER A 510 -7.14 -33.10 16.87
CA SER A 510 -7.53 -33.41 18.26
C SER A 510 -6.46 -33.02 19.31
N ASP A 511 -5.57 -32.09 18.98
CA ASP A 511 -4.56 -31.55 19.89
C ASP A 511 -5.04 -30.23 20.52
N THR A 512 -5.96 -30.36 21.47
CA THR A 512 -6.56 -29.19 22.14
C THR A 512 -5.54 -28.39 22.95
N ALA A 513 -4.47 -29.03 23.45
CA ALA A 513 -3.48 -28.37 24.28
C ALA A 513 -2.69 -27.33 23.47
N HIS A 514 -2.12 -27.74 22.33
CA HIS A 514 -1.40 -26.82 21.46
C HIS A 514 -2.33 -25.85 20.74
N ALA A 515 -3.58 -26.24 20.46
CA ALA A 515 -4.59 -25.30 19.98
C ALA A 515 -4.75 -24.13 20.96
N MET A 516 -5.02 -24.42 22.24
CA MET A 516 -5.19 -23.36 23.24
C MET A 516 -3.91 -22.56 23.47
N GLU A 517 -2.73 -23.18 23.41
CA GLU A 517 -1.45 -22.45 23.48
C GLU A 517 -1.33 -21.39 22.38
N MET A 518 -1.73 -21.69 21.14
CA MET A 518 -1.71 -20.71 20.04
C MET A 518 -2.66 -19.53 20.30
N LEU A 519 -3.85 -19.80 20.82
CA LEU A 519 -4.82 -18.75 21.13
C LEU A 519 -4.39 -17.90 22.33
N ASP A 520 -3.78 -18.51 23.35
CA ASP A 520 -3.24 -17.82 24.52
C ASP A 520 -2.07 -16.90 24.12
N MET A 521 -1.16 -17.36 23.27
CA MET A 521 -0.08 -16.52 22.72
C MET A 521 -0.64 -15.35 21.91
N SER A 522 -1.63 -15.60 21.07
CA SER A 522 -2.30 -14.56 20.27
C SER A 522 -2.88 -13.46 21.17
N GLU A 523 -3.64 -13.85 22.20
CA GLU A 523 -4.26 -12.89 23.14
C GLU A 523 -3.23 -12.19 24.05
N GLN A 524 -2.12 -12.85 24.38
CA GLN A 524 -1.04 -12.27 25.17
C GLN A 524 -0.32 -11.13 24.41
N PHE A 525 0.15 -11.41 23.19
CA PHE A 525 0.96 -10.47 22.43
C PHE A 525 0.13 -9.47 21.64
N PHE A 526 -1.09 -9.85 21.26
CA PHE A 526 -2.00 -9.05 20.43
C PHE A 526 -3.40 -9.03 21.06
N PRO A 527 -3.62 -8.37 22.21
CA PRO A 527 -4.89 -8.43 22.93
C PRO A 527 -6.02 -7.63 22.25
N TYR A 528 -7.24 -8.14 22.33
CA TYR A 528 -8.42 -7.52 21.70
C TYR A 528 -8.75 -6.12 22.23
N ARG A 529 -8.35 -5.80 23.47
CA ARG A 529 -8.56 -4.48 24.08
C ARG A 529 -7.83 -3.33 23.37
N ILE A 530 -6.81 -3.62 22.56
CA ILE A 530 -6.07 -2.62 21.77
C ILE A 530 -6.66 -2.57 20.37
N PHE A 531 -6.74 -3.73 19.71
CA PHE A 531 -7.41 -3.89 18.43
C PHE A 531 -8.42 -5.02 18.52
N HIS A 532 -9.70 -4.73 18.28
CA HIS A 532 -10.78 -5.72 18.24
C HIS A 532 -10.44 -6.92 17.33
N ALA A 533 -11.09 -8.05 17.56
CA ALA A 533 -11.01 -9.17 16.63
C ALA A 533 -11.67 -8.76 15.30
N ASN A 534 -11.11 -9.18 14.17
CA ASN A 534 -11.76 -9.04 12.87
C ASN A 534 -12.38 -10.39 12.45
N ALA A 535 -12.98 -10.43 11.26
CA ALA A 535 -13.66 -11.62 10.75
C ALA A 535 -12.75 -12.86 10.68
N SER A 536 -11.41 -12.69 10.67
CA SER A 536 -10.48 -13.82 10.70
C SER A 536 -10.63 -14.72 11.92
N ALA A 537 -11.23 -14.24 13.02
CA ALA A 537 -11.46 -15.01 14.23
C ALA A 537 -12.74 -15.87 14.21
N ILE A 538 -13.58 -15.77 13.18
CA ILE A 538 -14.87 -16.52 13.10
C ILE A 538 -14.67 -18.05 13.23
N PRO A 539 -13.70 -18.69 12.53
CA PRO A 539 -13.45 -20.11 12.72
C PRO A 539 -13.06 -20.46 14.16
N ILE A 540 -12.38 -19.55 14.87
CA ILE A 540 -12.00 -19.75 16.28
C ILE A 540 -13.24 -19.86 17.15
N VAL A 541 -14.21 -18.95 16.99
CA VAL A 541 -15.50 -19.03 17.70
C VAL A 541 -16.20 -20.37 17.43
N GLN A 542 -16.28 -20.78 16.16
CA GLN A 542 -16.92 -22.03 15.78
C GLN A 542 -16.27 -23.25 16.46
N TYR A 543 -14.94 -23.34 16.46
CA TYR A 543 -14.23 -24.47 17.06
C TYR A 543 -14.22 -24.40 18.59
N LEU A 544 -14.19 -23.21 19.20
CA LEU A 544 -14.35 -23.07 20.65
C LEU A 544 -15.71 -23.59 21.13
N TYR A 545 -16.80 -23.29 20.42
CA TYR A 545 -18.11 -23.88 20.74
C TYR A 545 -18.10 -25.41 20.61
N LYS A 546 -17.49 -25.96 19.56
CA LYS A 546 -17.34 -27.43 19.40
C LYS A 546 -16.54 -28.08 20.53
N LEU A 547 -15.57 -27.37 21.10
CA LEU A 547 -14.75 -27.81 22.22
C LEU A 547 -15.42 -27.59 23.59
N GLY A 548 -16.58 -26.92 23.64
CA GLY A 548 -17.27 -26.58 24.89
C GLY A 548 -16.74 -25.32 25.58
N GLU A 549 -15.88 -24.55 24.94
CA GLU A 549 -15.29 -23.29 25.46
C GLU A 549 -16.22 -22.09 25.23
N HIS A 550 -17.48 -22.22 25.65
CA HIS A 550 -18.56 -21.26 25.34
C HIS A 550 -18.24 -19.83 25.81
N SER A 551 -17.72 -19.66 27.02
CA SER A 551 -17.44 -18.32 27.56
C SER A 551 -16.36 -17.58 26.75
N ARG A 552 -15.33 -18.29 26.29
CA ARG A 552 -14.28 -17.70 25.45
C ARG A 552 -14.80 -17.41 24.05
N ALA A 553 -15.60 -18.32 23.48
CA ALA A 553 -16.27 -18.12 22.20
C ALA A 553 -17.19 -16.88 22.21
N ASP A 554 -17.99 -16.71 23.25
CA ASP A 554 -18.89 -15.56 23.43
C ASP A 554 -18.10 -14.25 23.53
N LYS A 555 -16.99 -14.24 24.30
CA LYS A 555 -16.12 -13.08 24.42
C LYS A 555 -15.51 -12.67 23.07
N ILE A 556 -14.95 -13.62 22.32
CA ILE A 556 -14.37 -13.33 21.00
C ILE A 556 -15.46 -12.88 20.02
N SER A 557 -16.68 -13.41 20.13
CA SER A 557 -17.82 -12.99 19.32
C SER A 557 -18.17 -11.51 19.52
N PHE A 558 -18.16 -11.01 20.76
CA PHE A 558 -18.32 -9.57 21.02
C PHE A 558 -17.23 -8.75 20.32
N GLU A 559 -15.97 -9.20 20.41
CA GLU A 559 -14.85 -8.51 19.76
C GLU A 559 -14.98 -8.50 18.23
N ILE A 560 -15.44 -9.60 17.62
CA ILE A 560 -15.68 -9.67 16.16
C ILE A 560 -16.78 -8.68 15.76
N ILE A 561 -17.89 -8.62 16.50
CA ILE A 561 -18.98 -7.68 16.22
C ILE A 561 -18.46 -6.23 16.26
N SER A 562 -17.72 -5.87 17.32
CA SER A 562 -17.11 -4.55 17.44
C SER A 562 -16.10 -4.25 16.32
N GLY A 563 -15.30 -5.24 15.93
CA GLY A 563 -14.34 -5.11 14.83
C GLY A 563 -15.02 -4.86 13.49
N ILE A 564 -16.04 -5.65 13.13
CA ILE A 564 -16.81 -5.48 11.89
C ILE A 564 -17.47 -4.11 11.83
N ILE A 565 -18.06 -3.64 12.93
CA ILE A 565 -18.70 -2.32 12.98
C ILE A 565 -17.69 -1.19 12.77
N LYS A 566 -16.49 -1.33 13.34
CA LYS A 566 -15.42 -0.36 13.19
C LYS A 566 -14.84 -0.35 11.77
N GLU A 567 -14.67 -1.52 11.16
CA GLU A 567 -14.05 -1.68 9.84
C GLU A 567 -15.02 -1.30 8.71
N TYR A 568 -16.31 -1.58 8.89
CA TYR A 568 -17.36 -1.34 7.89
C TYR A 568 -18.48 -0.45 8.45
N PRO A 569 -18.22 0.80 8.86
CA PRO A 569 -19.24 1.67 9.45
C PRO A 569 -20.33 2.00 8.43
N VAL A 570 -21.60 1.78 8.80
CA VAL A 570 -22.76 1.89 7.90
C VAL A 570 -22.86 3.25 7.22
N GLU A 571 -22.49 4.33 7.91
CA GLU A 571 -22.64 5.70 7.43
C GLU A 571 -21.68 6.06 6.30
N ASN A 572 -20.50 5.42 6.27
CA ASN A 572 -19.37 5.81 5.40
C ASN A 572 -18.84 4.66 4.53
N SER A 573 -19.50 3.50 4.53
CA SER A 573 -19.09 2.32 3.77
C SER A 573 -19.78 2.25 2.42
N SER A 574 -19.13 1.65 1.42
CA SER A 574 -19.76 1.35 0.15
C SER A 574 -20.86 0.28 0.31
N ALA A 575 -21.76 0.16 -0.66
CA ALA A 575 -22.78 -0.89 -0.64
C ALA A 575 -22.15 -2.31 -0.60
N SER A 576 -21.02 -2.51 -1.27
CA SER A 576 -20.27 -3.76 -1.25
C SER A 576 -19.72 -4.07 0.15
N ASP A 577 -19.17 -3.06 0.81
CA ASP A 577 -18.63 -3.17 2.17
C ASP A 577 -19.72 -3.48 3.20
N ILE A 578 -20.87 -2.81 3.09
CA ILE A 578 -22.04 -3.08 3.94
C ILE A 578 -22.55 -4.51 3.71
N GLN A 579 -22.62 -4.96 2.45
CA GLN A 579 -23.01 -6.32 2.12
C GLN A 579 -22.01 -7.36 2.69
N MET A 580 -20.72 -7.06 2.67
CA MET A 580 -19.69 -7.91 3.25
C MET A 580 -19.81 -7.98 4.78
N GLY A 581 -19.98 -6.84 5.45
CA GLY A 581 -20.25 -6.78 6.90
C GLY A 581 -21.51 -7.55 7.29
N TYR A 582 -22.60 -7.42 6.51
CA TYR A 582 -23.83 -8.19 6.71
C TYR A 582 -23.57 -9.71 6.63
N SER A 583 -22.88 -10.18 5.60
CA SER A 583 -22.59 -11.60 5.43
C SER A 583 -21.78 -12.19 6.59
N MET A 584 -20.80 -11.45 7.11
CA MET A 584 -20.01 -11.85 8.27
C MET A 584 -20.85 -11.91 9.55
N LEU A 585 -21.66 -10.88 9.81
CA LEU A 585 -22.54 -10.83 10.98
C LEU A 585 -23.62 -11.92 10.94
N ALA A 586 -24.24 -12.15 9.77
CA ALA A 586 -25.25 -13.19 9.60
C ALA A 586 -24.68 -14.60 9.85
N TYR A 587 -23.45 -14.87 9.42
CA TYR A 587 -22.79 -16.13 9.73
C TYR A 587 -22.52 -16.29 11.24
N LEU A 588 -22.03 -15.22 11.88
CA LEU A 588 -21.77 -15.22 13.32
C LEU A 588 -23.07 -15.33 14.15
N GLU A 589 -24.16 -14.70 13.73
CA GLU A 589 -25.49 -14.82 14.34
C GLU A 589 -25.96 -16.28 14.37
N LYS A 590 -25.77 -17.01 13.28
CA LYS A 590 -26.11 -18.43 13.22
C LYS A 590 -25.32 -19.23 14.26
N LEU A 591 -24.00 -19.02 14.34
CA LEU A 591 -23.14 -19.71 15.32
C LEU A 591 -23.57 -19.41 16.76
N ILE A 592 -23.79 -18.14 17.09
CA ILE A 592 -24.20 -17.70 18.43
C ILE A 592 -25.58 -18.29 18.78
N THR A 593 -26.53 -18.27 17.84
CA THR A 593 -27.89 -18.78 18.06
C THR A 593 -27.90 -20.26 18.40
N GLU A 594 -27.04 -21.04 17.72
CA GLU A 594 -26.96 -22.49 17.89
C GLU A 594 -26.21 -22.91 19.18
N ASN A 595 -25.30 -22.07 19.71
CA ASN A 595 -24.31 -22.51 20.71
C ASN A 595 -24.19 -21.63 21.97
N SER A 596 -24.61 -20.36 21.95
CA SER A 596 -24.46 -19.43 23.08
C SER A 596 -25.70 -19.36 23.96
N THR A 597 -25.51 -19.14 25.26
CA THR A 597 -26.60 -18.82 26.21
C THR A 597 -26.57 -17.37 26.71
N ASP A 598 -25.63 -16.55 26.24
CA ASP A 598 -25.51 -15.15 26.66
C ASP A 598 -26.58 -14.26 25.98
N LEU A 599 -27.60 -13.88 26.75
CA LEU A 599 -28.71 -13.06 26.25
C LEU A 599 -28.28 -11.69 25.71
N LYS A 600 -27.21 -11.08 26.23
CA LYS A 600 -26.71 -9.79 25.74
C LYS A 600 -26.05 -9.96 24.38
N LEU A 601 -25.28 -11.04 24.21
CA LEU A 601 -24.66 -11.36 22.93
C LEU A 601 -25.72 -11.62 21.86
N HIS A 602 -26.73 -12.43 22.18
CA HIS A 602 -27.88 -12.69 21.31
C HIS A 602 -28.60 -11.42 20.88
N GLN A 603 -28.87 -10.51 21.83
CA GLN A 603 -29.51 -9.24 21.53
C GLN A 603 -28.63 -8.37 20.62
N LEU A 604 -27.33 -8.25 20.95
CA LEU A 604 -26.40 -7.43 20.18
C LEU A 604 -26.26 -7.93 18.75
N ILE A 605 -25.98 -9.23 18.54
CA ILE A 605 -25.74 -9.75 17.18
C ILE A 605 -26.99 -9.57 16.30
N LYS A 606 -28.17 -9.87 16.83
CA LYS A 606 -29.43 -9.72 16.09
C LYS A 606 -29.70 -8.27 15.70
N GLU A 607 -29.47 -7.32 16.61
CA GLU A 607 -29.62 -5.89 16.32
C GLU A 607 -28.68 -5.45 15.18
N LYS A 608 -27.41 -5.87 15.24
CA LYS A 608 -26.40 -5.47 14.26
C LYS A 608 -26.59 -6.15 12.92
N THR A 609 -26.91 -7.44 12.88
CA THR A 609 -27.23 -8.11 11.61
C THR A 609 -28.41 -7.45 10.91
N GLU A 610 -29.50 -7.11 11.63
CA GLU A 610 -30.67 -6.48 11.01
C GLU A 610 -30.36 -5.05 10.53
N LEU A 611 -29.55 -4.29 11.28
CA LEU A 611 -29.07 -2.97 10.84
C LEU A 611 -28.34 -3.06 9.49
N TYR A 612 -27.34 -3.93 9.38
CA TYR A 612 -26.57 -4.09 8.13
C TYR A 612 -27.45 -4.64 7.00
N ARG A 613 -28.32 -5.61 7.30
CA ARG A 613 -29.29 -6.13 6.33
C ARG A 613 -30.19 -5.07 5.74
N SER A 614 -30.67 -4.13 6.56
CA SER A 614 -31.56 -3.05 6.13
C SER A 614 -30.88 -2.05 5.21
N LYS A 615 -29.54 -1.96 5.28
CA LYS A 615 -28.70 -1.02 4.54
C LYS A 615 -28.05 -1.64 3.31
N ALA A 616 -27.94 -2.98 3.28
CA ALA A 616 -27.45 -3.74 2.13
C ALA A 616 -28.51 -3.92 1.02
N LYS A 617 -29.79 -3.69 1.32
CA LYS A 617 -30.90 -3.66 0.35
C LYS A 617 -30.99 -2.29 -0.29
#